data_AF-C5DP41-F1
#
_entry.id   AF-C5DP41-F1
#
_cell.length_a   1.000
_cell.length_b   1.000
_cell.length_c   1.000
_cell.angle_alpha   90.00
_cell.angle_beta   90.00
_cell.angle_gamma   90.00
#
_symmetry.space_group_name_H-M   'P 1'
#
loop_
_entity.id
_entity.type
_entity.pdbx_description
1 polymer ?
#
loop_
_entity_poly.entity_id
_entity_poly.type
_entity_poly.pdbx_seq_one_letter_code
_entity_poly.pdbx_strand_id
1 'polypeptide(L)'
;MSVISDESEMDLEKCVQTFEEEKIELPEDSSGGKLTYFLAPYFFEKTWLDDIIASLSAAFLSPSLVRLPYFIMRDLYDDPFETKLSDIFSPLLMIIHYFLCFTFSFWNFIDNRKKVNIEKKVLQQLLKEVAEMDLTGDPVAWQRIASRVNHFSRETGYRYSLFCSGEHCMRFFVREIVKPIECQTYDIRCYLEGRMCVNFWKNPPDKVLVERAVANYNKSVENFGELSHTAEKDKFRDGIFEKFLNIFSTSILYLGAIHSASFVVMYLTYIISMISCAIFDSFTAPH
;
A
#
# COMPACT_ATOMS: atom_id res chain seq x y z
N MET A 1 -36.85 -29.19 26.20
CA MET A 1 -35.72 -28.31 26.59
C MET A 1 -34.46 -28.99 26.07
N SER A 2 -34.00 -28.64 24.87
CA SER A 2 -32.73 -29.13 24.33
C SER A 2 -31.66 -28.09 24.60
N VAL A 3 -30.65 -28.48 25.36
CA VAL A 3 -29.43 -27.71 25.57
C VAL A 3 -28.67 -27.75 24.26
N ILE A 4 -28.60 -26.62 23.56
CA ILE A 4 -27.67 -26.39 22.46
C ILE A 4 -26.36 -26.01 23.12
N SER A 5 -25.41 -26.95 23.17
CA SER A 5 -24.04 -26.68 23.56
C SER A 5 -23.35 -25.93 22.41
N ASP A 6 -22.86 -24.74 22.70
CA ASP A 6 -22.01 -23.94 21.82
C ASP A 6 -20.70 -24.71 21.51
N GLU A 7 -20.62 -25.30 20.32
CA GLU A 7 -19.41 -25.91 19.76
C GLU A 7 -18.42 -24.88 19.16
N SER A 8 -18.45 -23.62 19.61
CA SER A 8 -17.56 -22.56 19.06
C SER A 8 -16.22 -22.39 19.80
N GLU A 9 -15.94 -23.24 20.80
CA GLU A 9 -14.75 -23.15 21.65
C GLU A 9 -13.72 -24.28 21.39
N MET A 10 -13.74 -24.90 20.20
CA MET A 10 -12.72 -25.88 19.79
C MET A 10 -11.59 -25.26 18.94
N ASP A 11 -10.37 -25.62 19.32
CA ASP A 11 -9.11 -25.66 18.54
C ASP A 11 -8.13 -24.46 18.57
N LEU A 12 -8.28 -23.48 19.47
CA LEU A 12 -7.16 -22.55 19.75
C LEU A 12 -5.97 -23.25 20.44
N GLU A 13 -6.25 -24.21 21.32
CA GLU A 13 -5.22 -24.92 22.11
C GLU A 13 -4.41 -25.91 21.24
N LYS A 14 -5.02 -26.46 20.19
CA LYS A 14 -4.37 -27.34 19.21
C LYS A 14 -3.38 -26.57 18.31
N CYS A 15 -3.64 -25.29 18.06
CA CYS A 15 -2.69 -24.37 17.44
C CYS A 15 -1.52 -23.98 18.36
N VAL A 16 -1.57 -24.23 19.67
CA VAL A 16 -0.44 -23.90 20.56
C VAL A 16 0.60 -25.01 20.56
N GLN A 17 0.16 -26.28 20.59
CA GLN A 17 1.07 -27.42 20.77
C GLN A 17 1.86 -27.83 19.52
N THR A 18 1.39 -27.53 18.31
CA THR A 18 2.10 -27.96 17.08
C THR A 18 3.28 -27.04 16.71
N PHE A 19 3.35 -25.83 17.28
CA PHE A 19 4.25 -24.76 16.84
C PHE A 19 5.49 -24.55 17.73
N GLU A 20 5.64 -25.28 18.84
CA GLU A 20 6.83 -25.14 19.68
C GLU A 20 8.10 -25.75 19.04
N GLU A 21 7.95 -26.66 18.07
CA GLU A 21 9.07 -27.32 17.37
C GLU A 21 9.29 -26.88 15.92
N GLU A 22 8.33 -26.18 15.30
CA GLU A 22 8.43 -25.76 13.91
C GLU A 22 9.24 -24.46 13.78
N LYS A 23 10.19 -24.43 12.85
CA LYS A 23 11.02 -23.24 12.59
C LYS A 23 10.10 -22.06 12.26
N ILE A 24 10.16 -21.02 13.08
CA ILE A 24 9.40 -19.78 12.87
C ILE A 24 9.79 -19.22 11.50
N GLU A 25 8.87 -19.28 10.54
CA GLU A 25 9.09 -18.76 9.19
C GLU A 25 8.24 -17.51 8.97
N LEU A 26 8.91 -16.38 8.81
CA LEU A 26 8.32 -15.08 8.50
C LEU A 26 8.70 -14.64 7.08
N PRO A 27 7.91 -13.76 6.45
CA PRO A 27 8.24 -13.24 5.13
C PRO A 27 9.64 -12.63 5.04
N GLU A 28 10.16 -12.07 6.13
CA GLU A 28 11.51 -11.49 6.15
C GLU A 28 12.64 -12.52 5.94
N ASP A 29 12.41 -13.79 6.27
CA ASP A 29 13.46 -14.81 6.28
C ASP A 29 13.91 -15.24 4.87
N SER A 30 13.19 -14.80 3.83
CA SER A 30 13.57 -15.04 2.43
C SER A 30 13.36 -13.81 1.55
N SER A 31 14.20 -13.67 0.51
CA SER A 31 14.03 -12.60 -0.49
C SER A 31 12.68 -12.67 -1.20
N GLY A 32 12.22 -13.88 -1.52
CA GLY A 32 10.90 -14.14 -2.10
C GLY A 32 9.75 -13.80 -1.14
N GLY A 33 9.91 -14.10 0.15
CA GLY A 33 8.95 -13.74 1.19
C GLY A 33 8.76 -12.24 1.33
N LYS A 34 9.86 -11.47 1.36
CA LYS A 34 9.82 -9.99 1.40
C LYS A 34 9.03 -9.45 0.23
N LEU A 35 9.35 -9.85 -1.00
CA LEU A 35 8.64 -9.39 -2.20
C LEU A 35 7.15 -9.77 -2.18
N THR A 36 6.85 -11.01 -1.78
CA THR A 36 5.47 -11.51 -1.69
C THR A 36 4.66 -10.73 -0.67
N TYR A 37 5.25 -10.35 0.48
CA TYR A 37 4.59 -9.51 1.48
C TYR A 37 4.09 -8.18 0.89
N PHE A 38 4.89 -7.54 0.02
CA PHE A 38 4.51 -6.28 -0.62
C PHE A 38 3.48 -6.46 -1.74
N LEU A 39 3.70 -7.45 -2.61
CA LEU A 39 2.93 -7.60 -3.84
C LEU A 39 1.64 -8.39 -3.66
N ALA A 40 1.60 -9.34 -2.72
CA ALA A 40 0.43 -10.20 -2.54
C ALA A 40 -0.85 -9.40 -2.29
N PRO A 41 -0.89 -8.37 -1.41
CA PRO A 41 -2.09 -7.57 -1.24
C PRO A 41 -2.50 -6.85 -2.53
N TYR A 42 -1.54 -6.29 -3.28
CA TYR A 42 -1.80 -5.60 -4.55
C TYR A 42 -2.52 -6.50 -5.56
N PHE A 43 -2.12 -7.78 -5.61
CA PHE A 43 -2.72 -8.76 -6.53
C PHE A 43 -4.02 -9.37 -5.98
N PHE A 44 -4.05 -9.75 -4.70
CA PHE A 44 -5.21 -10.42 -4.10
C PHE A 44 -6.41 -9.50 -3.86
N GLU A 45 -6.17 -8.22 -3.56
CA GLU A 45 -7.21 -7.21 -3.43
C GLU A 45 -7.68 -6.68 -4.80
N LYS A 46 -7.09 -7.17 -5.89
CA LYS A 46 -7.37 -6.76 -7.28
C LYS A 46 -7.11 -5.27 -7.56
N THR A 47 -6.42 -4.56 -6.67
CA THR A 47 -6.03 -3.15 -6.86
C THR A 47 -5.29 -2.93 -8.18
N TRP A 48 -4.48 -3.91 -8.60
CA TRP A 48 -3.79 -3.87 -9.88
C TRP A 48 -4.71 -3.76 -11.10
N LEU A 49 -5.91 -4.36 -11.07
CA LEU A 49 -6.88 -4.25 -12.17
C LEU A 49 -7.42 -2.83 -12.24
N ASP A 50 -7.81 -2.28 -11.09
CA ASP A 50 -8.32 -0.92 -10.98
C ASP A 50 -7.25 0.09 -11.43
N ASP A 51 -6.00 -0.11 -11.03
CA ASP A 51 -4.87 0.73 -11.43
C ASP A 51 -4.58 0.64 -12.93
N ILE A 52 -4.66 -0.55 -13.54
CA ILE A 52 -4.53 -0.70 -15.00
C ILE A 52 -5.66 0.05 -15.71
N ILE A 53 -6.91 -0.17 -15.30
CA ILE A 53 -8.08 0.46 -15.93
C ILE A 53 -8.01 1.97 -15.78
N ALA A 54 -7.76 2.48 -14.58
CA ALA A 54 -7.64 3.90 -14.30
C ALA A 54 -6.49 4.54 -15.08
N SER A 55 -5.33 3.88 -15.17
CA SER A 55 -4.17 4.38 -15.91
C SER A 55 -4.42 4.39 -17.41
N LEU A 56 -5.11 3.38 -17.96
CA LEU A 56 -5.56 3.37 -19.35
C LEU A 56 -6.55 4.50 -19.59
N SER A 57 -7.59 4.64 -18.76
CA SER A 57 -8.56 5.74 -18.86
C SER A 57 -7.89 7.10 -18.79
N ALA A 58 -6.95 7.30 -17.87
CA ALA A 58 -6.16 8.53 -17.77
C ALA A 58 -5.34 8.77 -19.04
N ALA A 59 -4.64 7.76 -19.56
CA ALA A 59 -3.90 7.84 -20.81
C ALA A 59 -4.79 8.08 -22.05
N PHE A 60 -6.05 7.65 -22.03
CA PHE A 60 -7.02 7.93 -23.09
C PHE A 60 -7.68 9.31 -22.96
N LEU A 61 -7.87 9.84 -21.76
CA LEU A 61 -8.56 11.12 -21.51
C LEU A 61 -7.61 12.32 -21.47
N SER A 62 -6.43 12.16 -20.87
CA SER A 62 -5.38 13.17 -20.75
C SER A 62 -4.91 13.79 -22.09
N PRO A 63 -4.88 13.04 -23.22
CA PRO A 63 -4.57 13.61 -24.52
C PRO A 63 -5.60 14.63 -25.01
N SER A 64 -6.71 14.91 -24.31
CA SER A 64 -7.64 15.98 -24.71
C SER A 64 -6.99 17.37 -24.68
N LEU A 65 -6.01 17.63 -23.80
CA LEU A 65 -5.22 18.88 -23.77
C LEU A 65 -4.15 18.92 -24.87
N VAL A 66 -3.59 17.76 -25.23
CA VAL A 66 -2.61 17.58 -26.33
C VAL A 66 -3.29 17.55 -27.71
N ARG A 67 -4.55 17.11 -27.77
CA ARG A 67 -5.38 17.04 -28.98
C ARG A 67 -5.82 18.41 -29.45
N LEU A 68 -5.90 19.41 -28.57
CA LEU A 68 -6.33 20.77 -28.92
C LEU A 68 -5.44 21.40 -30.00
N PRO A 69 -4.09 21.45 -29.85
CA PRO A 69 -3.19 21.92 -30.90
C PRO A 69 -3.29 21.11 -32.20
N TYR A 70 -3.50 19.79 -32.12
CA TYR A 70 -3.63 18.90 -33.28
C TYR A 70 -4.95 19.10 -34.05
N PHE A 71 -6.08 19.21 -33.35
CA PHE A 71 -7.36 19.56 -33.99
C PHE A 71 -7.31 20.96 -34.60
N ILE A 72 -6.62 21.90 -33.95
CA ILE A 72 -6.33 23.22 -34.52
C ILE A 72 -5.51 23.10 -35.82
N MET A 73 -4.49 22.23 -35.89
CA MET A 73 -3.76 21.97 -37.16
C MET A 73 -4.71 21.49 -38.26
N ARG A 74 -5.52 20.46 -38.00
CA ARG A 74 -6.40 19.87 -39.01
C ARG A 74 -7.36 20.91 -39.59
N ASP A 75 -7.98 21.70 -38.72
CA ASP A 75 -8.94 22.72 -39.15
C ASP A 75 -8.27 23.89 -39.90
N LEU A 76 -6.95 24.07 -39.79
CA LEU A 76 -6.18 25.10 -40.49
C LEU A 76 -5.70 24.69 -41.90
N TYR A 77 -5.46 23.40 -42.16
CA TYR A 77 -4.86 22.93 -43.42
C TYR A 77 -5.85 22.41 -44.47
N ASP A 78 -7.14 22.25 -44.14
CA ASP A 78 -8.20 21.81 -45.08
C ASP A 78 -7.80 20.61 -45.98
N ASP A 79 -6.93 19.73 -45.48
CA ASP A 79 -6.39 18.60 -46.23
C ASP A 79 -7.24 17.34 -45.96
N PRO A 80 -7.93 16.77 -46.97
CA PRO A 80 -8.80 15.62 -46.81
C PRO A 80 -8.04 14.27 -46.68
N PHE A 81 -6.74 14.29 -46.39
CA PHE A 81 -6.01 13.05 -46.11
C PHE A 81 -6.50 12.44 -44.78
N GLU A 82 -7.26 11.36 -44.94
CA GLU A 82 -7.82 10.47 -43.94
C GLU A 82 -7.05 10.49 -42.61
N THR A 83 -7.74 10.89 -41.54
CA THR A 83 -7.28 10.67 -40.16
C THR A 83 -6.89 9.21 -39.98
N LYS A 84 -5.59 8.89 -40.07
CA LYS A 84 -5.09 7.63 -39.57
C LYS A 84 -5.07 7.75 -38.05
N LEU A 85 -5.65 6.76 -37.37
CA LEU A 85 -5.60 6.62 -35.91
C LEU A 85 -4.17 6.74 -35.34
N SER A 86 -3.13 6.53 -36.16
CA SER A 86 -1.71 6.73 -35.83
C SER A 86 -1.31 8.18 -35.54
N ASP A 87 -2.02 9.16 -36.09
CA ASP A 87 -1.61 10.58 -36.01
C ASP A 87 -2.26 11.28 -34.79
N ILE A 88 -3.39 10.76 -34.33
CA ILE A 88 -4.16 11.22 -33.16
C ILE A 88 -3.54 10.75 -31.84
N PHE A 89 -2.73 9.70 -31.90
CA PHE A 89 -2.11 9.06 -30.75
C PHE A 89 -0.65 8.85 -31.07
N SER A 90 0.26 9.72 -30.57
CA SER A 90 1.66 9.29 -30.48
C SER A 90 1.66 8.08 -29.55
N PRO A 91 1.85 6.84 -30.05
CA PRO A 91 1.70 5.65 -29.22
C PRO A 91 2.74 5.70 -28.10
N LEU A 92 3.90 6.30 -28.39
CA LEU A 92 4.95 6.58 -27.42
C LEU A 92 4.47 7.48 -26.26
N LEU A 93 3.78 8.58 -26.55
CA LEU A 93 3.28 9.49 -25.51
C LEU A 93 2.20 8.81 -24.66
N MET A 94 1.31 8.03 -25.27
CA MET A 94 0.33 7.23 -24.54
C MET A 94 0.99 6.21 -23.62
N ILE A 95 2.01 5.51 -24.11
CA ILE A 95 2.79 4.54 -23.33
C ILE A 95 3.45 5.24 -22.14
N ILE A 96 4.13 6.37 -22.36
CA ILE A 96 4.78 7.15 -21.30
C ILE A 96 3.74 7.62 -20.26
N HIS A 97 2.61 8.16 -20.70
CA HIS A 97 1.56 8.66 -19.82
C HIS A 97 0.90 7.54 -19.02
N TYR A 98 0.63 6.40 -19.66
CA TYR A 98 0.14 5.19 -19.00
C TYR A 98 1.10 4.74 -17.90
N PHE A 99 2.39 4.61 -18.21
CA PHE A 99 3.39 4.22 -17.22
C PHE A 99 3.51 5.22 -16.09
N LEU A 100 3.42 6.53 -16.36
CA LEU A 100 3.42 7.56 -15.33
C LEU A 100 2.23 7.40 -14.38
N CYS A 101 1.01 7.27 -14.92
CA CYS A 101 -0.20 7.07 -14.13
C CYS A 101 -0.13 5.76 -13.32
N PHE A 102 0.28 4.67 -13.95
CA PHE A 102 0.38 3.37 -13.29
C PHE A 102 1.43 3.39 -12.17
N THR A 103 2.59 3.99 -12.42
CA THR A 103 3.66 4.14 -11.41
C THR A 103 3.18 5.00 -10.23
N PHE A 104 2.41 6.06 -10.51
CA PHE A 104 1.81 6.90 -9.47
C PHE A 104 0.78 6.14 -8.64
N SER A 105 -0.12 5.38 -9.27
CA SER A 105 -1.10 4.56 -8.56
C SER A 105 -0.43 3.50 -7.69
N PHE A 106 0.58 2.80 -8.23
CA PHE A 106 1.35 1.82 -7.48
C PHE A 106 2.08 2.46 -6.29
N TRP A 107 2.68 3.63 -6.48
CA TRP A 107 3.29 4.40 -5.38
C TRP A 107 2.27 4.75 -4.30
N ASN A 108 1.09 5.22 -4.68
CA ASN A 108 0.00 5.54 -3.76
C ASN A 108 -0.49 4.30 -3.01
N PHE A 109 -0.58 3.14 -3.67
CA PHE A 109 -0.88 1.87 -3.01
C PHE A 109 0.15 1.54 -1.92
N ILE A 110 1.45 1.60 -2.24
CA ILE A 110 2.53 1.32 -1.27
C ILE A 110 2.50 2.32 -0.10
N ASP A 111 2.25 3.59 -0.37
CA ASP A 111 2.16 4.61 0.68
C ASP A 111 0.94 4.39 1.58
N ASN A 112 -0.20 3.97 1.03
CA ASN A 112 -1.39 3.66 1.83
C ASN A 112 -1.25 2.39 2.67
N ARG A 113 -0.50 1.38 2.18
CA ARG A 113 -0.24 0.11 2.92
C ARG A 113 0.51 0.30 4.23
N LYS A 114 1.17 1.44 4.43
CA LYS A 114 1.72 1.87 5.73
C LYS A 114 0.70 1.84 6.87
N LYS A 115 -0.57 2.08 6.55
CA LYS A 115 -1.69 2.03 7.46
C LYS A 115 -2.27 0.61 7.36
N VAL A 116 -1.70 -0.32 8.11
CA VAL A 116 -2.17 -1.72 8.12
C VAL A 116 -3.59 -1.74 8.70
N ASN A 117 -4.53 -2.11 7.86
CA ASN A 117 -5.93 -2.28 8.22
C ASN A 117 -6.11 -3.69 8.80
N ILE A 118 -6.25 -3.80 10.13
CA ILE A 118 -6.39 -5.09 10.82
C ILE A 118 -7.85 -5.39 11.12
N GLU A 119 -8.30 -6.62 10.84
CA GLU A 119 -9.63 -7.07 11.24
C GLU A 119 -9.72 -7.25 12.77
N LYS A 120 -10.91 -7.02 13.35
CA LYS A 120 -11.18 -7.12 14.78
C LYS A 120 -10.70 -8.45 15.38
N LYS A 121 -11.05 -9.58 14.74
CA LYS A 121 -10.68 -10.92 15.24
C LYS A 121 -9.16 -11.12 15.26
N VAL A 122 -8.48 -10.63 14.22
CA VAL A 122 -7.02 -10.72 14.11
C VAL A 122 -6.34 -9.79 15.13
N LEU A 123 -6.91 -8.61 15.37
CA LEU A 123 -6.44 -7.72 16.43
C LEU A 123 -6.62 -8.34 17.82
N GLN A 124 -7.75 -8.99 18.09
CA GLN A 124 -7.96 -9.73 19.34
C GLN A 124 -6.91 -10.84 19.51
N GLN A 125 -6.61 -11.59 18.45
CA GLN A 125 -5.57 -12.60 18.49
C GLN A 125 -4.20 -11.99 18.79
N LEU A 126 -3.82 -10.89 18.13
CA LEU A 126 -2.58 -10.18 18.41
C LEU A 126 -2.49 -9.78 19.88
N LEU A 127 -3.55 -9.19 20.44
CA LEU A 127 -3.57 -8.77 21.84
C LEU A 127 -3.47 -9.95 22.81
N LYS A 128 -4.12 -11.08 22.49
CA LYS A 128 -4.03 -12.30 23.30
C LYS A 128 -2.60 -12.85 23.31
N GLU A 129 -1.98 -12.99 22.15
CA GLU A 129 -0.59 -13.44 22.04
C GLU A 129 0.36 -12.51 22.80
N VAL A 130 0.21 -11.19 22.67
CA VAL A 130 1.03 -10.21 23.40
C VAL A 130 0.79 -10.27 24.91
N ALA A 131 -0.44 -10.55 25.35
CA ALA A 131 -0.77 -10.65 26.77
C ALA A 131 -0.25 -11.93 27.44
N GLU A 132 -0.10 -13.01 26.69
CA GLU A 132 0.25 -14.35 27.21
C GLU A 132 1.74 -14.69 27.01
N MET A 133 2.39 -14.13 25.99
CA MET A 133 3.79 -14.41 25.68
C MET A 133 4.75 -13.84 26.73
N ASP A 134 5.82 -14.58 27.05
CA ASP A 134 6.91 -14.07 27.88
C ASP A 134 7.82 -13.11 27.09
N LEU A 135 7.41 -11.85 27.02
CA LEU A 135 8.17 -10.79 26.34
C LEU A 135 9.50 -10.46 27.05
N THR A 136 9.73 -10.93 28.28
CA THR A 136 10.95 -10.62 29.04
C THR A 136 12.00 -11.73 28.92
N GLY A 137 11.59 -12.99 29.01
CA GLY A 137 12.51 -14.13 28.97
C GLY A 137 12.83 -14.64 27.56
N ASP A 138 11.96 -14.37 26.58
CA ASP A 138 12.09 -14.94 25.23
C ASP A 138 12.64 -13.93 24.20
N PRO A 139 13.87 -14.13 23.68
CA PRO A 139 14.46 -13.22 22.69
C PRO A 139 13.77 -13.23 21.33
N VAL A 140 12.94 -14.23 21.03
CA VAL A 140 12.20 -14.36 19.75
C VAL A 140 10.68 -14.20 19.93
N ALA A 141 10.23 -13.66 21.07
CA ALA A 141 8.81 -13.53 21.41
C ALA A 141 8.00 -12.85 20.30
N TRP A 142 8.49 -11.73 19.78
CA TRP A 142 7.81 -10.99 18.71
C TRP A 142 7.78 -11.73 17.38
N GLN A 143 8.79 -12.56 17.08
CA GLN A 143 8.77 -13.41 15.89
C GLN A 143 7.70 -14.50 16.01
N ARG A 144 7.59 -15.12 17.19
CA ARG A 144 6.53 -16.10 17.50
C ARG A 144 5.15 -15.47 17.40
N ILE A 145 4.94 -14.31 18.01
CA ILE A 145 3.67 -13.56 17.93
C ILE A 145 3.33 -13.26 16.47
N ALA A 146 4.27 -12.70 15.70
CA ALA A 146 4.04 -12.37 14.29
C ALA A 146 3.66 -13.61 13.47
N SER A 147 4.33 -14.74 13.69
CA SER A 147 4.07 -16.00 12.98
C SER A 147 2.69 -16.55 13.30
N ARG A 148 2.34 -16.64 14.59
CA ARG A 148 1.02 -17.12 15.05
C ARG A 148 -0.13 -16.24 14.54
N VAL A 149 0.04 -14.91 14.58
CA VAL A 149 -0.98 -13.99 14.07
C VAL A 149 -1.12 -14.09 12.55
N ASN A 150 -0.02 -14.23 11.81
CA ASN A 150 -0.06 -14.47 10.36
C ASN A 150 -0.76 -15.78 10.01
N HIS A 151 -0.52 -16.84 10.78
CA HIS A 151 -1.19 -18.14 10.60
C HIS A 151 -2.70 -18.01 10.84
N PHE A 152 -3.10 -17.48 11.99
CA PHE A 152 -4.51 -17.26 12.34
C PHE A 152 -5.22 -16.38 11.29
N SER A 153 -4.56 -15.34 10.80
CA SER A 153 -5.08 -14.49 9.74
C SER A 153 -5.36 -15.28 8.46
N ARG A 154 -4.47 -16.21 8.08
CA ARG A 154 -4.64 -17.06 6.91
C ARG A 154 -5.82 -18.02 7.06
N GLU A 155 -5.98 -18.62 8.23
CA GLU A 155 -7.11 -19.51 8.56
C GLU A 155 -8.46 -18.76 8.54
N THR A 156 -8.45 -17.50 8.97
CA THR A 156 -9.64 -16.63 8.95
C THR A 156 -9.93 -15.99 7.58
N GLY A 157 -9.15 -16.32 6.56
CA GLY A 157 -9.44 -15.97 5.16
C GLY A 157 -8.58 -14.86 4.56
N TYR A 158 -7.61 -14.29 5.29
CA TYR A 158 -6.63 -13.40 4.68
C TYR A 158 -5.71 -14.18 3.74
N ARG A 159 -5.49 -13.62 2.55
CA ARG A 159 -4.71 -14.28 1.49
C ARG A 159 -3.22 -13.97 1.54
N TYR A 160 -2.78 -13.15 2.49
CA TYR A 160 -1.41 -12.69 2.61
C TYR A 160 -1.05 -12.46 4.09
N SER A 161 0.25 -12.47 4.39
CA SER A 161 0.74 -12.22 5.75
C SER A 161 0.55 -10.76 6.16
N LEU A 162 0.12 -10.52 7.40
CA LEU A 162 -0.06 -9.18 7.97
C LEU A 162 1.26 -8.55 8.41
N PHE A 163 2.13 -9.35 9.02
CA PHE A 163 3.43 -8.92 9.50
C PHE A 163 4.56 -9.53 8.69
N CYS A 164 5.49 -8.69 8.25
CA CYS A 164 6.69 -9.14 7.54
C CYS A 164 7.71 -9.77 8.48
N SER A 165 7.80 -9.25 9.71
CA SER A 165 8.76 -9.66 10.73
C SER A 165 8.23 -9.45 12.16
N GLY A 166 8.94 -10.00 13.15
CA GLY A 166 8.64 -9.74 14.56
C GLY A 166 8.79 -8.26 14.93
N GLU A 167 9.82 -7.59 14.40
CA GLU A 167 10.02 -6.15 14.60
C GLU A 167 8.88 -5.33 13.99
N HIS A 168 8.38 -5.71 12.81
CA HIS A 168 7.21 -5.08 12.22
C HIS A 168 5.97 -5.25 13.11
N CYS A 169 5.73 -6.45 13.63
CA CYS A 169 4.63 -6.72 14.57
C CYS A 169 4.72 -5.85 15.83
N MET A 170 5.90 -5.78 16.46
CA MET A 170 6.15 -4.95 17.64
C MET A 170 5.88 -3.47 17.35
N ARG A 171 6.43 -2.94 16.25
CA ARG A 171 6.24 -1.52 15.87
C ARG A 171 4.78 -1.18 15.60
N PHE A 172 4.05 -2.09 14.95
CA PHE A 172 2.60 -1.94 14.76
C PHE A 172 1.87 -1.86 16.11
N PHE A 173 2.17 -2.79 17.04
CA PHE A 173 1.56 -2.80 18.37
C PHE A 173 1.82 -1.48 19.13
N VAL A 174 3.06 -1.00 19.16
CA VAL A 174 3.39 0.27 19.82
C VAL A 174 2.64 1.44 19.19
N ARG A 175 2.62 1.52 17.85
CA ARG A 175 2.04 2.65 17.13
C ARG A 175 0.52 2.70 17.23
N GLU A 176 -0.17 1.58 17.05
CA GLU A 176 -1.62 1.52 16.93
C GLU A 176 -2.33 1.22 18.26
N ILE A 177 -1.61 0.70 19.27
CA ILE A 177 -2.20 0.30 20.56
C ILE A 177 -1.62 1.11 21.72
N VAL A 178 -0.29 1.09 21.90
CA VAL A 178 0.35 1.73 23.06
C VAL A 178 0.23 3.25 22.98
N LYS A 179 0.64 3.87 21.87
CA LYS A 179 0.59 5.34 21.69
C LYS A 179 -0.81 5.93 21.91
N PRO A 180 -1.91 5.37 21.35
CA PRO A 180 -3.25 5.88 21.64
C PRO A 180 -3.65 5.83 23.12
N ILE A 181 -3.13 4.86 23.89
CA ILE A 181 -3.40 4.74 25.32
C ILE A 181 -2.58 5.73 26.13
N GLU A 182 -1.29 5.89 25.82
CA GLU A 182 -0.42 6.89 26.44
C GLU A 182 -0.94 8.31 26.21
N CYS A 183 -1.39 8.61 24.99
CA CYS A 183 -2.00 9.89 24.63
C CYS A 183 -3.46 10.03 25.09
N GLN A 184 -4.04 9.02 25.76
CA GLN A 184 -5.43 9.00 26.23
C GLN A 184 -6.48 9.26 25.13
N THR A 185 -6.12 9.02 23.86
CA THR A 185 -7.06 9.15 22.75
C THR A 185 -7.93 7.91 22.60
N TYR A 186 -7.38 6.74 22.97
CA TYR A 186 -8.03 5.42 22.88
C TYR A 186 -8.62 5.11 21.48
N ASP A 187 -8.15 5.79 20.43
CA ASP A 187 -8.57 5.61 19.04
C ASP A 187 -7.87 4.39 18.44
N ILE A 188 -8.28 3.20 18.91
CA ILE A 188 -7.82 1.92 18.37
C ILE A 188 -8.78 1.53 17.24
N ARG A 189 -8.24 1.57 16.02
CA ARG A 189 -8.99 1.28 14.79
C ARG A 189 -8.84 -0.18 14.39
N CYS A 190 -9.96 -0.78 14.02
CA CYS A 190 -9.97 -2.10 13.40
C CYS A 190 -11.13 -2.22 12.40
N TYR A 191 -11.09 -3.24 11.55
CA TYR A 191 -12.16 -3.54 10.60
C TYR A 191 -13.05 -4.65 11.13
N LEU A 192 -14.37 -4.50 10.93
CA LEU A 192 -15.34 -5.57 11.15
C LEU A 192 -16.20 -5.66 9.89
N GLU A 193 -16.13 -6.78 9.17
CA GLU A 193 -16.92 -7.03 7.95
C GLU A 193 -16.82 -5.89 6.91
N GLY A 194 -15.61 -5.36 6.70
CA GLY A 194 -15.36 -4.27 5.74
C GLY A 194 -15.78 -2.87 6.21
N ARG A 195 -16.32 -2.73 7.43
CA ARG A 195 -16.58 -1.42 8.06
C ARG A 195 -15.52 -1.07 9.09
N MET A 196 -15.12 0.21 9.08
CA MET A 196 -14.25 0.78 10.09
C MET A 196 -14.93 0.82 11.45
N CYS A 197 -14.42 0.05 12.41
CA CYS A 197 -14.74 0.20 13.82
C CYS A 197 -13.71 1.14 14.45
N VAL A 198 -14.16 2.35 14.80
CA VAL A 198 -13.31 3.41 15.39
C VAL A 198 -13.21 3.27 16.93
N ASN A 199 -13.79 2.23 17.52
CA ASN A 199 -13.96 2.15 18.97
C ASN A 199 -13.74 0.73 19.53
N PHE A 200 -12.69 0.04 19.10
CA PHE A 200 -12.34 -1.28 19.64
C PHE A 200 -12.29 -1.28 21.19
N TRP A 201 -11.69 -0.23 21.75
CA TRP A 201 -11.53 -0.03 23.19
C TRP A 201 -12.85 0.15 23.98
N LYS A 202 -13.96 0.58 23.35
CA LYS A 202 -15.21 0.83 24.09
C LYS A 202 -15.91 -0.45 24.54
N ASN A 203 -15.56 -1.60 23.96
CA ASN A 203 -16.12 -2.88 24.40
C ASN A 203 -15.37 -3.34 25.66
N PRO A 204 -16.06 -3.63 26.78
CA PRO A 204 -15.38 -4.01 28.03
C PRO A 204 -14.42 -5.21 27.93
N PRO A 205 -14.75 -6.30 27.21
CA PRO A 205 -13.83 -7.42 27.05
C PRO A 205 -12.57 -7.03 26.26
N ASP A 206 -12.73 -6.25 25.18
CA ASP A 206 -11.63 -5.77 24.35
C ASP A 206 -10.72 -4.84 25.15
N LYS A 207 -11.29 -3.97 26.00
CA LYS A 207 -10.54 -3.09 26.91
C LYS A 207 -9.63 -3.87 27.85
N VAL A 208 -10.16 -4.87 28.56
CA VAL A 208 -9.38 -5.68 29.51
C VAL A 208 -8.23 -6.40 28.81
N LEU A 209 -8.48 -6.90 27.60
CA LEU A 209 -7.45 -7.58 26.80
C LEU A 209 -6.33 -6.62 26.41
N VAL A 210 -6.67 -5.40 25.96
CA VAL A 210 -5.67 -4.40 25.60
C VAL A 210 -4.87 -3.95 26.83
N GLU A 211 -5.54 -3.68 27.96
CA GLU A 211 -4.86 -3.31 29.21
C GLU A 211 -3.84 -4.38 29.64
N ARG A 212 -4.22 -5.66 29.53
CA ARG A 212 -3.32 -6.79 29.84
C ARG A 212 -2.13 -6.84 28.88
N ALA A 213 -2.36 -6.71 27.57
CA ALA A 213 -1.30 -6.73 26.56
C ALA A 213 -0.30 -5.58 26.75
N VAL A 214 -0.82 -4.37 27.01
CA VAL A 214 0.00 -3.17 27.24
C VAL A 214 0.77 -3.27 28.55
N ALA A 215 0.17 -3.79 29.62
CA ALA A 215 0.88 -4.03 30.87
C ALA A 215 2.05 -5.02 30.69
N ASN A 216 1.84 -6.09 29.91
CA ASN A 216 2.91 -7.05 29.63
C ASN A 216 4.05 -6.42 28.80
N TYR A 217 3.71 -5.60 27.80
CA TYR A 217 4.69 -4.85 27.03
C TYR A 217 5.47 -3.84 27.88
N ASN A 218 4.80 -3.05 28.72
CA ASN A 218 5.47 -2.07 29.57
C ASN A 218 6.42 -2.74 30.56
N LYS A 219 6.03 -3.88 31.12
CA LYS A 219 6.89 -4.69 31.99
C LYS A 219 8.16 -5.14 31.27
N SER A 220 8.08 -5.56 30.00
CA SER A 220 9.28 -5.94 29.24
C SER A 220 10.17 -4.73 28.96
N VAL A 221 9.59 -3.57 28.63
CA VAL A 221 10.34 -2.33 28.38
C VAL A 221 11.09 -1.85 29.62
N GLU A 222 10.45 -1.85 30.79
CA GLU A 222 11.07 -1.46 32.06
C GLU A 222 12.27 -2.34 32.42
N ASN A 223 12.19 -3.64 32.12
CA ASN A 223 13.27 -4.59 32.37
C ASN A 223 14.47 -4.42 31.42
N PHE A 224 14.26 -3.87 30.22
CA PHE A 224 15.28 -3.79 29.18
C PHE A 224 15.86 -2.40 28.94
N GLY A 225 15.30 -1.32 29.54
CA GLY A 225 15.90 0.02 29.68
C GLY A 225 16.24 0.80 28.40
N GLU A 226 16.47 0.15 27.26
CA GLU A 226 17.07 0.71 26.04
C GLU A 226 16.23 0.47 24.76
N LEU A 227 15.27 -0.47 24.77
CA LEU A 227 14.42 -0.75 23.59
C LEU A 227 13.34 0.33 23.32
N SER A 228 13.03 1.17 24.31
CA SER A 228 11.99 2.21 24.24
C SER A 228 12.32 3.28 23.20
N HIS A 229 13.56 3.78 23.16
CA HIS A 229 13.93 4.88 22.25
C HIS A 229 14.07 4.47 20.77
N THR A 230 14.19 3.17 20.48
CA THR A 230 14.19 2.66 19.09
C THR A 230 12.79 2.54 18.49
N ALA A 231 11.76 2.27 19.31
CA ALA A 231 10.36 2.30 18.87
C ALA A 231 9.82 3.74 18.78
N GLU A 232 10.39 4.65 19.58
CA GLU A 232 10.02 6.07 19.65
C GLU A 232 10.59 6.92 18.51
N LYS A 233 11.67 6.47 17.85
CA LYS A 233 12.07 7.02 16.55
C LYS A 233 11.01 6.65 15.53
N ASP A 234 10.00 7.50 15.50
CA ASP A 234 8.84 7.62 14.63
C ASP A 234 9.24 7.88 13.17
N LYS A 235 10.16 7.07 12.67
CA LYS A 235 10.37 6.92 11.25
C LYS A 235 9.76 5.57 10.95
N PHE A 236 8.62 5.64 10.27
CA PHE A 236 8.01 4.71 9.32
C PHE A 236 8.95 3.80 8.48
N ARG A 237 10.25 3.81 8.73
CA ARG A 237 11.34 3.13 8.07
C ARG A 237 11.43 1.68 8.53
N ASP A 238 10.42 0.91 8.17
CA ASP A 238 10.77 -0.42 7.71
C ASP A 238 11.62 -0.19 6.44
N GLY A 239 12.93 -0.42 6.54
CA GLY A 239 13.90 0.06 5.55
C GLY A 239 13.62 -0.42 4.11
N ILE A 240 12.77 -1.43 3.98
CA ILE A 240 12.30 -1.96 2.71
C ILE A 240 11.19 -1.10 2.09
N PHE A 241 10.21 -0.62 2.86
CA PHE A 241 9.16 0.30 2.37
C PHE A 241 9.76 1.60 1.84
N GLU A 242 10.72 2.18 2.55
CA GLU A 242 11.39 3.41 2.12
C GLU A 242 12.19 3.21 0.83
N LYS A 243 12.85 2.06 0.67
CA LYS A 243 13.54 1.70 -0.58
C LYS A 243 12.57 1.65 -1.75
N PHE A 244 11.44 0.96 -1.61
CA PHE A 244 10.44 0.90 -2.67
C PHE A 244 9.87 2.28 -2.98
N LEU A 245 9.45 3.05 -1.97
CA LEU A 245 8.95 4.40 -2.17
C LEU A 245 9.97 5.30 -2.88
N ASN A 246 11.24 5.25 -2.50
CA ASN A 246 12.28 6.03 -3.17
C ASN A 246 12.47 5.62 -4.63
N ILE A 247 12.43 4.30 -4.93
CA ILE A 247 12.49 3.80 -6.31
C ILE A 247 11.31 4.35 -7.12
N PHE A 248 10.08 4.20 -6.61
CA PHE A 248 8.88 4.67 -7.32
C PHE A 248 8.81 6.20 -7.44
N SER A 249 9.17 6.95 -6.40
CA SER A 249 9.27 8.41 -6.46
C SER A 249 10.27 8.86 -7.51
N THR A 250 11.44 8.21 -7.57
CA THR A 250 12.45 8.49 -8.59
C THR A 250 11.93 8.16 -9.99
N SER A 251 11.25 7.03 -10.17
CA SER A 251 10.63 6.65 -11.43
C SER A 251 9.56 7.64 -11.88
N ILE A 252 8.69 8.12 -10.97
CA ILE A 252 7.68 9.14 -11.25
C ILE A 252 8.34 10.44 -11.71
N LEU A 253 9.42 10.87 -11.04
CA LEU A 253 10.16 12.07 -11.42
C LEU A 253 10.74 11.95 -12.83
N TYR A 254 11.40 10.83 -13.16
CA TYR A 254 11.95 10.62 -14.50
C TYR A 254 10.87 10.51 -15.57
N LEU A 255 9.81 9.74 -15.33
CA LEU A 255 8.67 9.61 -16.26
C LEU A 255 7.98 10.97 -16.47
N GLY A 256 7.82 11.77 -15.41
CA GLY A 256 7.26 13.12 -15.48
C GLY A 256 8.15 14.07 -16.29
N ALA A 257 9.47 14.00 -16.11
CA ALA A 257 10.42 14.79 -16.89
C ALA A 257 10.40 14.41 -18.39
N ILE A 258 10.41 13.10 -18.70
CA ILE A 258 10.32 12.59 -20.07
C ILE A 258 9.00 13.01 -20.73
N HIS A 259 7.89 12.89 -20.00
CA HIS A 259 6.57 13.30 -20.48
C HIS A 259 6.53 14.81 -20.78
N SER A 260 7.05 15.64 -19.88
CA SER A 260 7.09 17.09 -20.03
C SER A 260 7.99 17.53 -21.19
N ALA A 261 9.18 16.93 -21.33
CA ALA A 261 10.09 17.21 -22.44
C ALA A 261 9.46 16.83 -23.80
N SER A 262 8.80 15.67 -23.86
CA SER A 262 8.09 15.21 -25.07
C SER A 262 6.98 16.17 -25.46
N PHE A 263 6.24 16.69 -24.47
CA PHE A 263 5.20 17.69 -24.70
C PHE A 263 5.76 19.02 -25.26
N VAL A 264 6.87 19.52 -24.68
CA VAL A 264 7.52 20.76 -25.16
C VAL A 264 8.05 20.61 -26.57
N VAL A 265 8.72 19.50 -26.90
CA VAL A 265 9.24 19.23 -28.25
C VAL A 265 8.11 19.23 -29.27
N MET A 266 7.01 18.54 -28.98
CA MET A 266 5.85 18.49 -29.85
C MET A 266 5.22 19.87 -30.05
N TYR A 267 5.10 20.68 -28.99
CA TYR A 267 4.57 22.05 -29.07
C TYR A 267 5.48 22.99 -29.89
N LEU A 268 6.81 22.88 -29.74
CA LEU A 268 7.76 23.64 -30.56
C LEU A 268 7.68 23.26 -32.03
N THR A 269 7.62 21.96 -32.34
CA THR A 269 7.42 21.48 -33.72
C THR A 269 6.12 22.01 -34.30
N TYR A 270 5.04 22.06 -33.51
CA TYR A 270 3.78 22.68 -33.92
C TYR A 270 3.94 24.15 -34.31
N ILE A 271 4.58 24.97 -33.46
CA ILE A 271 4.81 26.40 -33.76
C ILE A 271 5.63 26.56 -35.05
N ILE A 272 6.70 25.77 -35.23
CA ILE A 272 7.58 25.85 -36.40
C ILE A 272 6.81 25.49 -37.68
N SER A 273 6.00 24.43 -37.65
CA SER A 273 5.16 24.05 -38.79
C SER A 273 4.15 25.14 -39.13
N MET A 274 3.49 25.75 -38.14
CA MET A 274 2.56 26.87 -38.35
C MET A 274 3.22 28.09 -39.00
N ILE A 275 4.41 28.48 -38.53
CA ILE A 275 5.18 29.58 -39.13
C ILE A 275 5.56 29.22 -40.57
N SER A 276 6.05 28.01 -40.80
CA SER A 276 6.48 27.56 -42.13
C SER A 276 5.35 27.62 -43.15
N CYS A 277 4.16 27.17 -42.77
CA CYS A 277 3.01 27.19 -43.67
C CYS A 277 2.45 28.58 -43.89
N ALA A 278 2.35 29.42 -42.84
CA ALA A 278 1.96 30.82 -43.03
C ALA A 278 2.91 31.55 -43.99
N ILE A 279 4.21 31.23 -43.95
CA ILE A 279 5.19 31.72 -44.92
C ILE A 279 4.87 31.19 -46.32
N PHE A 280 4.66 29.88 -46.50
CA PHE A 280 4.31 29.30 -47.80
C PHE A 280 3.03 29.90 -48.39
N ASP A 281 1.96 30.03 -47.60
CA ASP A 281 0.68 30.61 -48.03
C ASP A 281 0.82 32.08 -48.44
N SER A 282 1.69 32.82 -47.75
CA SER A 282 1.99 34.22 -48.12
C SER A 282 2.68 34.35 -49.48
N PHE A 283 3.35 33.29 -49.96
CA PHE A 283 3.99 33.26 -51.29
C PHE A 283 3.08 32.72 -52.39
N THR A 284 1.99 32.01 -52.06
CA THR A 284 1.09 31.37 -53.02
C THR A 284 -0.23 32.13 -53.22
N ALA A 285 -0.56 33.10 -52.36
CA ALA A 285 -1.76 33.92 -52.50
C ALA A 285 -1.69 34.83 -53.76
N PRO A 286 -2.69 34.78 -54.66
CA PRO A 286 -2.72 35.66 -55.84
C PRO A 286 -2.98 37.12 -55.42
N HIS A 287 -2.14 38.02 -55.91
CA HIS A 287 -2.32 39.48 -55.78
C HIS A 287 -3.53 40.00 -56.56
#